data_AF-A0A662D0U6-F1
#
_entry.id   AF-A0A662D0U6-F1
#
_cell.length_a   1.000
_cell.length_b   1.000
_cell.length_c   1.000
_cell.angle_alpha   90.00
_cell.angle_beta   90.00
_cell.angle_gamma   90.00
#
_symmetry.space_group_name_H-M   'P 1'
#
loop_
_entity.id
_entity.type
_entity.pdbx_description
1 polymer ?
#
loop_
_entity_poly.entity_id
_entity_poly.type
_entity_poly.pdbx_seq_one_letter_code
_entity_poly.pdbx_strand_id
1 'polypeptide(L)'
;MKNPPEENKKIVGLLTIGQSPRVDVIPEIKPLLGEKAKIVEAGALDDLSSREITEIMSLTPKKAQEILITRLRNGQSVTLPRASVVSLLQKKIKQLEDKGVSVVGLLCTEEFSELKSQVTLLQPARIIANHIASLSPGSSILVVIPLAEQKESVLKKWSFLVGGLGAKRKSNFHQQNRLDYQLLVGVLNPYALPQSLPSALI
;
A
#
# COMPACT_ATOMS: atom_id res chain seq x y z
N MET A 1 -12.21 -18.35 25.74
CA MET A 1 -13.32 -18.36 24.74
C MET A 1 -13.03 -19.48 23.75
N LYS A 2 -14.02 -20.30 23.38
CA LYS A 2 -13.82 -21.39 22.39
C LYS A 2 -13.66 -20.78 20.99
N ASN A 3 -12.80 -21.37 20.17
CA ASN A 3 -12.57 -20.93 18.80
C ASN A 3 -13.83 -21.14 17.95
N PRO A 4 -14.21 -20.19 17.07
CA PRO A 4 -15.36 -20.38 16.20
C PRO A 4 -15.09 -21.56 15.24
N PRO A 5 -16.10 -22.39 14.94
CA PRO A 5 -15.98 -23.42 13.91
C PRO A 5 -15.56 -22.78 12.58
N GLU A 6 -14.79 -23.50 11.76
CA GLU A 6 -14.21 -22.96 10.50
C GLU A 6 -15.24 -22.26 9.60
N GLU A 7 -16.47 -22.77 9.59
CA GLU A 7 -17.60 -22.28 8.80
C GLU A 7 -18.05 -20.85 9.16
N ASN A 8 -17.66 -20.34 10.34
CA ASN A 8 -18.01 -19.00 10.83
C ASN A 8 -16.86 -17.97 10.75
N LYS A 9 -15.68 -18.34 10.25
CA LYS A 9 -14.55 -17.41 10.13
C LYS A 9 -14.76 -16.45 8.97
N LYS A 10 -14.54 -15.15 9.22
CA LYS A 10 -14.56 -14.17 8.14
C LYS A 10 -13.32 -14.36 7.27
N ILE A 11 -13.51 -14.44 5.95
CA ILE A 11 -12.39 -14.55 5.01
C ILE A 11 -11.90 -13.14 4.69
N VAL A 12 -10.61 -12.89 4.86
CA VAL A 12 -9.94 -11.61 4.64
C VAL A 12 -8.96 -11.78 3.48
N GLY A 13 -9.16 -11.03 2.40
CA GLY A 13 -8.22 -10.97 1.29
C GLY A 13 -7.09 -9.98 1.57
N LEU A 14 -5.83 -10.39 1.49
CA LEU A 14 -4.68 -9.48 1.58
C LEU A 14 -3.96 -9.43 0.23
N LEU A 15 -3.96 -8.25 -0.39
CA LEU A 15 -3.56 -8.04 -1.77
C LEU A 15 -2.29 -7.20 -1.86
N THR A 16 -1.23 -7.76 -2.43
CA THR A 16 0.05 -7.08 -2.66
C THR A 16 0.24 -6.69 -4.13
N ILE A 17 1.00 -5.62 -4.39
CA ILE A 17 1.39 -5.22 -5.77
C ILE A 17 2.34 -6.24 -6.38
N GLY A 18 3.20 -6.85 -5.56
CA GLY A 18 4.20 -7.82 -6.00
C GLY A 18 3.62 -9.22 -6.09
N GLN A 19 4.38 -10.17 -5.55
CA GLN A 19 3.93 -11.55 -5.41
C GLN A 19 3.60 -11.87 -3.95
N SER A 20 2.62 -12.73 -3.75
CA SER A 20 2.30 -13.36 -2.48
C SER A 20 3.10 -14.68 -2.33
N PRO A 21 3.38 -15.17 -1.11
CA PRO A 21 3.03 -14.57 0.17
C PRO A 21 3.92 -13.37 0.54
N ARG A 22 3.37 -12.40 1.28
CA ARG A 22 4.16 -11.29 1.87
C ARG A 22 4.72 -11.70 3.22
N VAL A 23 5.77 -12.52 3.18
CA VAL A 23 6.43 -13.10 4.37
C VAL A 23 6.95 -12.06 5.37
N ASP A 24 7.14 -10.82 4.92
CA ASP A 24 7.61 -9.68 5.69
C ASP A 24 6.49 -8.90 6.40
N VAL A 25 5.21 -9.12 6.06
CA VAL A 25 4.08 -8.32 6.58
C VAL A 25 2.97 -9.18 7.16
N ILE A 26 2.68 -10.32 6.55
CA ILE A 26 1.58 -11.20 6.95
C ILE A 26 1.75 -11.77 8.36
N PRO A 27 2.97 -12.16 8.81
CA PRO A 27 3.18 -12.62 10.18
C PRO A 27 2.82 -11.58 11.24
N GLU A 28 2.94 -10.28 10.93
CA GLU A 28 2.58 -9.18 11.85
C GLU A 28 1.06 -8.92 11.88
N ILE A 29 0.37 -9.09 10.74
CA ILE A 29 -1.08 -8.88 10.64
C ILE A 29 -1.87 -10.02 11.28
N LYS A 30 -1.41 -11.27 11.11
CA LYS A 30 -2.15 -12.47 11.51
C LYS A 30 -2.52 -12.49 13.01
N PRO A 31 -1.62 -12.16 13.97
CA PRO A 31 -1.96 -12.09 15.38
C PRO A 31 -3.04 -11.04 15.70
N LEU A 32 -3.04 -9.90 15.00
CA LEU A 32 -4.00 -8.80 15.22
C LEU A 32 -5.43 -9.18 14.79
N LEU A 33 -5.56 -9.97 13.72
CA LEU A 33 -6.86 -10.49 13.27
C LEU A 33 -7.35 -11.66 14.16
N GLY A 34 -6.42 -12.36 14.81
CA GLY A 34 -6.68 -13.51 15.65
C GLY A 34 -7.33 -14.67 14.88
N GLU A 35 -7.88 -15.64 15.61
CA GLU A 35 -8.42 -16.86 15.01
C GLU A 35 -9.79 -16.68 14.31
N LYS A 36 -10.40 -15.50 14.42
CA LYS A 36 -11.72 -15.19 13.85
C LYS A 36 -11.67 -14.95 12.33
N ALA A 37 -10.47 -14.75 11.78
CA ALA A 37 -10.27 -14.49 10.36
C ALA A 37 -9.46 -15.60 9.68
N LYS A 38 -9.86 -15.95 8.46
CA LYS A 38 -9.07 -16.75 7.53
C LYS A 38 -8.44 -15.81 6.50
N ILE A 39 -7.11 -15.78 6.43
CA ILE A 39 -6.40 -14.94 5.47
C ILE A 39 -6.29 -15.68 4.14
N VAL A 40 -6.60 -14.99 3.04
CA VAL A 40 -6.33 -15.41 1.67
C VAL A 40 -5.44 -14.36 1.03
N GLU A 41 -4.24 -14.75 0.64
CA GLU A 41 -3.29 -13.84 0.02
C GLU A 41 -3.44 -13.84 -1.51
N ALA A 42 -3.15 -12.71 -2.13
CA ALA A 42 -2.98 -12.58 -3.57
C ALA A 42 -1.96 -11.48 -3.88
N GLY A 43 -1.18 -11.69 -4.93
CA GLY A 43 -0.25 -10.72 -5.50
C GLY A 43 -0.60 -10.41 -6.94
N ALA A 44 -0.47 -9.15 -7.35
CA ALA A 44 -0.75 -8.72 -8.72
C ALA A 44 0.11 -9.46 -9.76
N LEU A 45 1.29 -9.96 -9.36
CA LEU A 45 2.24 -10.67 -10.22
C LEU A 45 2.26 -12.20 -9.97
N ASP A 46 1.31 -12.75 -9.22
CA ASP A 46 1.35 -14.17 -8.83
C ASP A 46 1.26 -15.14 -10.01
N ASP A 47 0.51 -14.77 -11.04
CA ASP A 47 0.21 -15.61 -12.20
C ASP A 47 1.11 -15.27 -13.41
N LEU A 48 2.05 -14.34 -13.26
CA LEU A 48 2.92 -13.90 -14.35
C LEU A 48 4.26 -14.63 -14.32
N SER A 49 4.71 -15.03 -15.50
CA SER A 49 6.08 -15.51 -15.72
C SER A 49 7.09 -14.36 -15.63
N SER A 50 8.36 -14.70 -15.40
CA SER A 50 9.46 -13.72 -15.41
C SER A 50 9.55 -12.94 -16.72
N ARG A 51 9.21 -13.60 -17.84
CA ARG A 51 9.17 -12.96 -19.16
C ARG A 51 8.07 -11.91 -19.24
N GLU A 52 6.84 -12.24 -18.83
CA GLU A 52 5.73 -11.28 -18.83
C GLU A 52 6.00 -10.10 -17.90
N ILE A 53 6.60 -10.34 -16.73
CA ILE A 53 7.03 -9.27 -15.83
C ILE A 53 8.05 -8.36 -16.53
N THR A 54 9.03 -8.93 -17.21
CA THR A 54 10.07 -8.17 -17.95
C THR A 54 9.46 -7.35 -19.08
N GLU A 55 8.50 -7.92 -19.82
CA GLU A 55 7.76 -7.22 -20.87
C GLU A 55 6.98 -6.02 -20.29
N ILE A 56 6.30 -6.18 -19.16
CA ILE A 56 5.62 -5.06 -18.49
C ILE A 56 6.61 -4.00 -17.99
N MET A 57 7.75 -4.41 -17.44
CA MET A 57 8.80 -3.49 -16.98
C MET A 57 9.32 -2.62 -18.13
N SER A 58 9.38 -3.15 -19.36
CA SER A 58 9.81 -2.38 -20.54
C SER A 58 8.89 -1.22 -20.91
N LEU A 59 7.65 -1.22 -20.40
CA LEU A 59 6.65 -0.17 -20.60
C LEU A 59 6.76 0.97 -19.56
N THR A 60 7.73 0.89 -18.62
CA THR A 60 7.83 1.83 -17.50
C THR A 60 8.11 3.25 -18.01
N PRO A 61 7.25 4.23 -17.69
CA PRO A 61 7.45 5.61 -18.12
C PRO A 61 8.62 6.24 -17.36
N LYS A 62 9.14 7.37 -17.87
CA LYS A 62 10.21 8.12 -17.18
C LYS A 62 9.71 8.91 -15.96
N LYS A 63 8.40 9.14 -15.83
CA LYS A 63 7.81 9.96 -14.77
C LYS A 63 7.63 9.13 -13.49
N ALA A 64 8.34 9.50 -12.43
CA ALA A 64 8.31 8.77 -11.15
C ALA A 64 6.89 8.53 -10.58
N GLN A 65 5.96 9.47 -10.77
CA GLN A 65 4.57 9.33 -10.28
C GLN A 65 3.75 8.24 -11.01
N GLU A 66 4.22 7.75 -12.15
CA GLU A 66 3.57 6.70 -12.94
C GLU A 66 4.24 5.34 -12.74
N ILE A 67 5.15 5.24 -11.76
CA ILE A 67 5.98 4.08 -11.50
C ILE A 67 5.70 3.54 -10.09
N LEU A 68 5.65 2.22 -9.97
CA LEU A 68 5.55 1.52 -8.69
C LEU A 68 6.69 0.52 -8.53
N ILE A 69 7.31 0.52 -7.36
CA ILE A 69 8.31 -0.47 -6.97
C ILE A 69 7.66 -1.55 -6.11
N THR A 70 8.00 -2.80 -6.37
CA THR A 70 7.48 -3.94 -5.61
C THR A 70 8.49 -5.08 -5.57
N ARG A 71 8.19 -6.12 -4.77
CA ARG A 71 9.07 -7.27 -4.53
C ARG A 71 8.47 -8.57 -5.10
N LEU A 72 9.33 -9.39 -5.70
CA LEU A 72 9.03 -10.75 -6.13
C LEU A 72 9.29 -11.77 -5.02
N ARG A 73 8.80 -13.01 -5.17
CA ARG A 73 9.00 -14.09 -4.18
C ARG A 73 10.48 -14.38 -3.90
N ASN A 74 11.32 -14.27 -4.93
CA ASN A 74 12.77 -14.48 -4.83
C ASN A 74 13.50 -13.28 -4.17
N GLY A 75 12.76 -12.27 -3.72
CA GLY A 75 13.29 -11.11 -3.04
C GLY A 75 13.74 -9.97 -3.96
N GLN A 76 13.80 -10.18 -5.27
CA GLN A 76 14.16 -9.13 -6.23
C GLN A 76 13.12 -8.02 -6.25
N SER A 77 13.58 -6.78 -6.40
CA SER A 77 12.71 -5.63 -6.61
C SER A 77 12.50 -5.40 -8.11
N VAL A 78 11.26 -5.09 -8.49
CA VAL A 78 10.89 -4.74 -9.86
C VAL A 78 10.12 -3.43 -9.87
N THR A 79 10.25 -2.73 -10.98
CA THR A 79 9.68 -1.40 -11.20
C THR A 79 8.69 -1.51 -12.35
N LEU A 80 7.43 -1.15 -12.11
CA LEU A 80 6.32 -1.38 -13.03
C LEU A 80 5.53 -0.10 -13.30
N PRO A 81 4.92 0.05 -14.50
CA PRO A 81 3.97 1.12 -14.75
C PRO A 81 2.73 0.98 -13.85
N ARG A 82 2.28 2.10 -13.28
CA ARG A 82 1.06 2.17 -12.46
C ARG A 82 -0.16 1.59 -13.18
N ALA A 83 -0.33 1.91 -14.47
CA ALA A 83 -1.49 1.45 -15.26
C ALA A 83 -1.57 -0.09 -15.35
N SER A 84 -0.41 -0.74 -15.55
CA SER A 84 -0.32 -2.20 -15.58
C SER A 84 -0.66 -2.79 -14.22
N VAL A 85 -0.12 -2.21 -13.13
CA VAL A 85 -0.41 -2.64 -11.76
C VAL A 85 -1.90 -2.50 -11.42
N VAL A 86 -2.53 -1.37 -11.74
CA VAL A 86 -3.97 -1.15 -11.51
C VAL A 86 -4.80 -2.25 -12.19
N SER A 87 -4.47 -2.57 -13.44
CA SER A 87 -5.17 -3.61 -14.20
C SER A 87 -5.02 -5.00 -13.58
N LEU A 88 -3.82 -5.33 -13.10
CA LEU A 88 -3.54 -6.61 -12.43
C LEU A 88 -4.21 -6.70 -11.05
N LEU A 89 -4.14 -5.63 -10.25
CA LEU A 89 -4.82 -5.55 -8.96
C LEU A 89 -6.33 -5.71 -9.11
N GLN A 90 -6.94 -5.08 -10.12
CA GLN A 90 -8.38 -5.19 -10.36
C GLN A 90 -8.81 -6.64 -10.64
N LYS A 91 -7.99 -7.39 -11.41
CA LYS A 91 -8.22 -8.82 -11.65
C LYS A 91 -8.13 -9.62 -10.34
N LYS A 92 -7.12 -9.35 -9.50
CA LYS A 92 -6.94 -10.03 -8.22
C LYS A 92 -8.02 -9.70 -7.19
N ILE A 93 -8.55 -8.47 -7.18
CA ILE A 93 -9.72 -8.11 -6.37
C ILE A 93 -10.90 -8.99 -6.75
N LYS A 94 -11.22 -9.09 -8.05
CA LYS A 94 -12.31 -9.96 -8.51
C LYS A 94 -12.07 -11.43 -8.11
N GLN A 95 -10.86 -11.95 -8.29
CA GLN A 95 -10.53 -13.32 -7.88
C GLN A 95 -10.71 -13.55 -6.37
N LEU A 96 -10.40 -12.56 -5.53
CA LEU A 96 -10.63 -12.64 -4.09
C LEU A 96 -12.14 -12.60 -3.76
N GLU A 97 -12.90 -11.74 -4.45
CA GLU A 97 -14.36 -11.68 -4.32
C GLU A 97 -15.03 -13.00 -4.72
N ASP A 98 -14.60 -13.61 -5.83
CA ASP A 98 -15.07 -14.92 -6.28
C ASP A 98 -14.76 -16.03 -5.24
N LYS A 99 -13.76 -15.83 -4.36
CA LYS A 99 -13.43 -16.71 -3.23
C LYS A 99 -14.21 -16.41 -1.94
N GLY A 100 -15.15 -15.47 -1.97
CA GLY A 100 -16.01 -15.14 -0.84
C GLY A 100 -15.32 -14.35 0.27
N VAL A 101 -14.27 -13.58 -0.04
CA VAL A 101 -13.69 -12.66 0.95
C VAL A 101 -14.73 -11.63 1.38
N SER A 102 -14.73 -11.29 2.66
CA SER A 102 -15.61 -10.25 3.23
C SER A 102 -15.02 -8.84 3.17
N VAL A 103 -13.71 -8.75 2.98
CA VAL A 103 -12.92 -7.52 2.90
C VAL A 103 -11.63 -7.80 2.14
N VAL A 104 -11.13 -6.81 1.39
CA VAL A 104 -9.81 -6.83 0.75
C VAL A 104 -8.95 -5.73 1.35
N GLY A 105 -7.79 -6.06 1.89
CA GLY A 105 -6.77 -5.11 2.34
C GLY A 105 -5.60 -5.04 1.38
N LEU A 106 -5.28 -3.84 0.87
CA LEU A 106 -4.06 -3.63 0.10
C LEU A 106 -2.84 -3.60 1.04
N LEU A 107 -1.76 -4.25 0.64
CA LEU A 107 -0.45 -4.22 1.32
C LEU A 107 0.48 -3.22 0.62
N CYS A 108 -0.04 -2.00 0.41
CA CYS A 108 0.67 -0.88 -0.18
C CYS A 108 0.15 0.44 0.41
N THR A 109 1.03 1.43 0.54
CA THR A 109 0.67 2.77 1.00
C THR A 109 0.30 3.74 -0.11
N GLU A 110 0.28 3.31 -1.37
CA GLU A 110 -0.24 4.09 -2.50
C GLU A 110 -1.77 4.10 -2.53
N GLU A 111 -2.34 5.23 -2.95
CA GLU A 111 -3.78 5.34 -3.17
C GLU A 111 -4.10 4.87 -4.59
N PHE A 112 -5.14 4.05 -4.71
CA PHE A 112 -5.69 3.54 -5.96
C PHE A 112 -7.19 3.86 -6.03
N SER A 113 -7.49 5.09 -6.45
CA SER A 113 -8.86 5.59 -6.66
C SER A 113 -9.60 4.87 -7.79
N GLU A 114 -8.84 4.27 -8.70
CA GLU A 114 -9.26 3.61 -9.92
C GLU A 114 -9.87 2.21 -9.63
N LEU A 115 -9.43 1.57 -8.55
CA LEU A 115 -9.87 0.21 -8.19
C LEU A 115 -11.32 0.19 -7.72
N LYS A 116 -12.03 -0.85 -8.14
CA LYS A 116 -13.42 -1.14 -7.77
C LYS A 116 -13.47 -2.48 -7.04
N SER A 117 -14.32 -2.56 -6.03
CA SER A 117 -14.58 -3.77 -5.27
C SER A 117 -16.05 -3.81 -4.85
N GLN A 118 -16.62 -5.00 -4.82
CA GLN A 118 -17.97 -5.29 -4.30
C GLN A 118 -17.96 -5.39 -2.78
N VAL A 119 -16.80 -5.65 -2.19
CA VAL A 119 -16.60 -5.68 -0.74
C VAL A 119 -15.80 -4.47 -0.28
N THR A 120 -15.61 -4.32 1.03
CA THR A 120 -14.80 -3.23 1.55
C THR A 120 -13.35 -3.38 1.07
N LEU A 121 -12.83 -2.35 0.39
CA LEU A 121 -11.43 -2.25 -0.02
C LEU A 121 -10.68 -1.32 0.93
N LEU A 122 -9.90 -1.89 1.84
CA LEU A 122 -9.05 -1.15 2.76
C LEU A 122 -7.76 -0.73 2.05
N GLN A 123 -7.55 0.58 1.92
CA GLN A 123 -6.33 1.15 1.38
C GLN A 123 -5.53 1.81 2.54
N PRO A 124 -4.35 1.29 2.91
CA PRO A 124 -3.54 1.85 3.99
C PRO A 124 -3.27 3.35 3.84
N ALA A 125 -3.08 3.84 2.61
CA ALA A 125 -2.91 5.26 2.31
C ALA A 125 -3.98 6.15 2.98
N ARG A 126 -5.25 5.75 2.88
CA ARG A 126 -6.39 6.50 3.41
C ARG A 126 -6.51 6.38 4.92
N ILE A 127 -6.23 5.19 5.46
CA ILE A 127 -6.24 4.93 6.91
C ILE A 127 -5.17 5.79 7.58
N ILE A 128 -3.93 5.76 7.06
CA ILE A 128 -2.81 6.55 7.56
C ILE A 128 -3.13 8.05 7.46
N ALA A 129 -3.69 8.51 6.34
CA ALA A 129 -4.06 9.91 6.17
C ALA A 129 -5.06 10.41 7.21
N ASN A 130 -6.11 9.64 7.48
CA ASN A 130 -7.10 10.01 8.49
C ASN A 130 -6.54 9.94 9.91
N HIS A 131 -5.68 8.95 10.19
CA HIS A 131 -5.02 8.84 11.48
C HIS A 131 -4.09 10.03 11.75
N ILE A 132 -3.28 10.41 10.78
CA ILE A 132 -2.43 11.60 10.88
C ILE A 132 -3.28 12.87 11.06
N ALA A 133 -4.38 13.00 10.32
CA ALA A 133 -5.28 14.15 10.46
C ALA A 133 -5.89 14.29 11.87
N SER A 134 -5.97 13.19 12.65
CA SER A 134 -6.44 13.21 14.03
C SER A 134 -5.38 13.55 15.08
N LEU A 135 -4.11 13.72 14.69
CA LEU A 135 -3.06 14.14 15.61
C LEU A 135 -3.23 15.61 16.04
N SER A 136 -2.47 16.03 17.05
CA SER A 136 -2.49 17.42 17.50
C SER A 136 -1.82 18.34 16.46
N PRO A 137 -2.45 19.45 16.04
CA PRO A 137 -1.81 20.46 15.21
C PRO A 137 -0.49 20.97 15.82
N GLY A 138 0.45 21.42 14.98
CA GLY A 138 1.78 21.86 15.40
C GLY A 138 2.82 20.73 15.50
N SER A 139 2.42 19.48 15.26
CA SER A 139 3.34 18.33 15.28
C SER A 139 4.22 18.27 14.02
N SER A 140 5.43 17.70 14.13
CA SER A 140 6.27 17.37 12.98
C SER A 140 6.03 15.92 12.54
N ILE A 141 5.91 15.68 11.24
CA ILE A 141 5.71 14.37 10.64
C ILE A 141 6.90 14.08 9.72
N LEU A 142 7.63 13.00 10.01
CA LEU A 142 8.66 12.48 9.13
C LEU A 142 8.10 11.34 8.30
N VAL A 143 8.12 11.49 6.97
CA VAL A 143 7.82 10.42 6.02
C VAL A 143 9.14 9.86 5.48
N VAL A 144 9.36 8.57 5.68
CA VAL A 144 10.55 7.87 5.16
C VAL A 144 10.19 7.11 3.90
N ILE A 145 10.93 7.34 2.82
CA ILE A 145 10.67 6.78 1.48
C ILE A 145 11.86 5.97 0.95
N PRO A 146 11.62 4.96 0.10
CA PRO A 146 12.70 4.09 -0.39
C PRO A 146 13.54 4.74 -1.49
N LEU A 147 12.97 5.64 -2.29
CA LEU A 147 13.61 6.22 -3.47
C LEU A 147 13.59 7.74 -3.40
N ALA A 148 14.73 8.40 -3.64
CA ALA A 148 14.84 9.86 -3.55
C ALA A 148 13.94 10.57 -4.57
N GLU A 149 13.75 9.95 -5.73
CA GLU A 149 12.90 10.40 -6.84
C GLU A 149 11.42 10.47 -6.46
N GLN A 150 11.01 9.80 -5.36
CA GLN A 150 9.63 9.83 -4.87
C GLN A 150 9.35 11.03 -3.95
N LYS A 151 10.35 11.84 -3.60
CA LYS A 151 10.23 12.95 -2.65
C LYS A 151 9.13 13.94 -3.04
N GLU A 152 9.11 14.39 -4.29
CA GLU A 152 8.08 15.34 -4.77
C GLU A 152 6.68 14.74 -4.74
N SER A 153 6.54 13.46 -5.15
CA SER A 153 5.26 12.76 -5.15
C SER A 153 4.70 12.64 -3.73
N VAL A 154 5.56 12.32 -2.76
CA VAL A 154 5.21 12.19 -1.34
C VAL A 154 4.81 13.53 -0.75
N LEU A 155 5.56 14.60 -1.01
CA LEU A 155 5.19 15.96 -0.58
C LEU A 155 3.84 16.37 -1.15
N LYS A 156 3.59 16.09 -2.43
CA LYS A 156 2.29 16.38 -3.06
C LYS A 156 1.16 15.56 -2.44
N LYS A 157 1.37 14.27 -2.21
CA LYS A 157 0.39 13.35 -1.59
C LYS A 157 -0.01 13.81 -0.19
N TRP A 158 0.96 14.25 0.60
CA TRP A 158 0.76 14.67 1.99
C TRP A 158 0.59 16.18 2.15
N SER A 159 0.48 16.94 1.05
CA SER A 159 0.35 18.41 1.08
C SER A 159 -0.88 18.90 1.84
N PHE A 160 -1.93 18.09 1.97
CA PHE A 160 -3.11 18.45 2.75
C PHE A 160 -2.83 18.58 4.26
N LEU A 161 -1.70 18.04 4.74
CA LEU A 161 -1.26 18.14 6.14
C LEU A 161 -0.56 19.47 6.44
N VAL A 162 0.05 20.10 5.43
CA VAL A 162 0.82 21.35 5.54
C VAL A 162 -0.03 22.48 4.98
N GLY A 163 -0.62 23.30 5.85
CA GLY A 163 -1.34 24.51 5.44
C GLY A 163 -0.41 25.54 4.78
N GLY A 164 -0.13 25.43 3.47
CA GLY A 164 0.70 26.43 2.79
C GLY A 164 0.99 26.31 1.29
N LEU A 165 0.79 25.17 0.63
CA LEU A 165 1.07 25.04 -0.81
C LEU A 165 -0.16 24.59 -1.60
N GLY A 166 -0.99 25.58 -1.95
CA GLY A 166 -1.87 25.65 -3.12
C GLY A 166 -2.35 24.34 -3.76
N ALA A 167 -3.17 23.55 -3.06
CA ALA A 167 -4.02 22.55 -3.70
C ALA A 167 -5.48 22.81 -3.31
N LYS A 168 -6.18 23.62 -4.13
CA LYS A 168 -7.64 23.76 -4.03
C LYS A 168 -8.29 22.41 -4.36
N ARG A 169 -8.59 21.60 -3.34
CA ARG A 169 -9.54 20.48 -3.49
C ARG A 169 -10.94 21.07 -3.53
N LYS A 170 -11.61 21.00 -4.68
CA LYS A 170 -13.07 21.18 -4.76
C LYS A 170 -13.72 19.94 -4.15
N SER A 171 -14.01 19.96 -2.86
CA SER A 171 -14.93 19.00 -2.25
C SER A 171 -15.89 19.73 -1.33
N ASN A 172 -17.17 19.63 -1.65
CA ASN A 172 -18.31 20.18 -0.90
C ASN A 172 -18.54 19.39 0.40
N PHE A 173 -17.59 19.46 1.33
CA PHE A 173 -17.82 19.09 2.72
C PHE A 173 -17.46 20.28 3.60
N HIS A 174 -18.39 20.63 4.48
CA HIS A 174 -18.40 21.83 5.31
C HIS A 174 -17.06 22.11 6.02
N GLN A 175 -16.62 23.37 5.91
CA GLN A 175 -15.75 24.16 6.81
C GLN A 175 -14.58 23.45 7.55
N GLN A 176 -13.40 23.58 6.95
CA GLN A 176 -12.31 24.44 7.46
C GLN A 176 -11.75 24.16 8.88
N ASN A 177 -11.01 23.04 9.02
CA ASN A 177 -9.92 22.94 10.00
C ASN A 177 -8.60 22.73 9.25
N ARG A 178 -7.75 23.76 9.26
CA ARG A 178 -6.40 23.74 8.67
C ARG A 178 -5.49 22.95 9.60
N LEU A 179 -4.80 21.96 9.07
CA LEU A 179 -3.78 21.22 9.81
C LEU A 179 -2.45 21.95 9.64
N ASP A 180 -1.82 22.29 10.76
CA ASP A 180 -0.54 23.02 10.80
C ASP A 180 0.58 22.05 11.20
N TYR A 181 0.90 21.09 10.32
CA TYR A 181 1.99 20.15 10.55
C TYR A 181 3.28 20.62 9.87
N GLN A 182 4.43 20.24 10.40
CA GLN A 182 5.70 20.31 9.66
C GLN A 182 5.97 18.97 8.96
N LEU A 183 5.98 18.94 7.63
CA LEU A 183 6.25 17.74 6.86
C LEU A 183 7.74 17.63 6.49
N LEU A 184 8.40 16.59 6.97
CA LEU A 184 9.77 16.21 6.64
C LEU A 184 9.76 14.95 5.78
N VAL A 185 10.67 14.86 4.81
CA VAL A 185 10.83 13.66 3.98
C VAL A 185 12.28 13.19 4.03
N GLY A 186 12.48 11.99 4.59
CA GLY A 186 13.76 11.29 4.64
C GLY A 186 13.81 10.15 3.63
N VAL A 187 15.01 9.79 3.18
CA VAL A 187 15.22 8.66 2.27
C VAL A 187 15.95 7.55 3.02
N LEU A 188 15.36 6.37 3.04
CA LEU A 188 15.99 5.14 3.53
C LEU A 188 15.56 4.04 2.58
N ASN A 189 16.49 3.56 1.74
CA ASN A 189 16.17 2.52 0.76
C ASN A 189 16.31 1.13 1.42
N PRO A 190 15.21 0.46 1.81
CA PRO A 190 15.29 -0.85 2.44
C PRO A 190 15.88 -1.91 1.50
N TYR A 191 15.86 -1.67 0.19
CA TYR A 191 16.36 -2.60 -0.83
C TYR A 191 17.86 -2.48 -1.10
N ALA A 192 18.51 -1.45 -0.55
CA ALA A 192 19.96 -1.23 -0.69
C ALA A 192 20.66 -1.15 0.68
N LEU A 193 20.01 -1.66 1.74
CA LEU A 193 20.59 -1.70 3.08
C LEU A 193 21.82 -2.62 3.10
N PRO A 194 22.93 -2.20 3.73
CA PRO A 194 24.07 -3.08 3.94
C PRO A 194 23.65 -4.34 4.72
N GLN A 195 24.12 -5.51 4.28
CA GLN A 195 23.85 -6.79 4.95
C GLN A 195 24.42 -6.85 6.38
N SER A 196 25.30 -5.92 6.74
CA SER A 196 25.89 -5.79 8.08
C SER A 196 25.00 -5.05 9.08
N LEU A 197 23.81 -4.57 8.68
CA LEU A 197 22.90 -3.92 9.62
C LEU A 197 22.38 -4.94 10.64
N PRO A 198 22.30 -4.55 11.93
CA PRO A 198 21.66 -5.35 12.96
C PRO A 198 20.27 -5.79 12.53
N SER A 199 19.89 -7.03 12.82
CA SER A 199 18.55 -7.56 12.53
C SER A 199 17.41 -6.79 13.21
N ALA A 200 17.72 -5.96 14.21
CA ALA A 200 16.76 -5.05 14.84
C ALA A 200 16.45 -3.78 13.99
N LEU A 201 17.21 -3.54 12.92
CA LEU A 201 17.08 -2.39 12.02
C LEU A 201 16.61 -2.78 10.61
N ILE A 202 16.30 -4.07 10.38
CA ILE A 202 15.81 -4.65 9.12
C ILE A 202 14.43 -5.24 9.39
#